data_AF-A0AAX3WN51-F1
#
_entry.id   AF-A0AAX3WN51-F1
#
_cell.length_a   1.000
_cell.length_b   1.000
_cell.length_c   1.000
_cell.angle_alpha   90.00
_cell.angle_beta   90.00
_cell.angle_gamma   90.00
#
_symmetry.space_group_name_H-M   'P 1'
#
loop_
_entity.id
_entity.type
_entity.pdbx_description
1 polymer ?
#
loop_
_entity_poly.entity_id
_entity_poly.type
_entity_poly.pdbx_seq_one_letter_code
_entity_poly.pdbx_strand_id
1 'polypeptide(L)'
;MNAARGKAGDRPLDEMGSHLDGNLARFDRWATILLLTVCAVAVAYCLGQATDPRAFATSLSVVACVLVASCLSGALTGFLFGIPRLLAQGEPAAAFPADEPGGGPRTKVRPLVGNSNLEEISDWITKILVGLGLVHANDAVSTVRGLAAYVSTSGLRGAPASDLLVMGVGLSGLLIGFLYFYLQTRTRITLMFFATEDAQDASVVPRADVDAANEAPIVDEEFRRAAMAALSARIGLPAATVPPLPADATLLGVSFDRLRTSEEFAAWGAAQARARNFEAAETALERANALDPASSLVLRRLAEVRALRGDIRRAVETLREAGDKSPHDWRIRRRELFHALYLPMPDGFTRALRLADGLTQHPEGGLDPMVHVWRACAHGQRHRWLAETSGAESEKADARAEALGSLARAVALAPDPESPPRVTMRSLIDPSGNASDNDLGDFANDPEFIEAVGPARG
;
A
#
# COMPACT_ATOMS: atom_id res chain seq x y z
N MET A 1 -25.79 -18.34 28.40
CA MET A 1 -24.91 -17.73 29.41
C MET A 1 -23.53 -18.36 29.26
N ASN A 2 -22.65 -17.74 28.47
CA ASN A 2 -21.21 -17.64 28.70
C ASN A 2 -20.56 -16.98 27.48
N ALA A 3 -20.21 -15.72 27.68
CA ALA A 3 -19.49 -14.88 26.75
C ALA A 3 -18.01 -15.28 26.76
N ALA A 4 -17.55 -15.93 25.70
CA ALA A 4 -16.13 -15.96 25.37
C ALA A 4 -15.81 -14.69 24.57
N ARG A 5 -15.62 -13.57 25.28
CA ARG A 5 -14.96 -12.38 24.73
C ARG A 5 -13.51 -12.78 24.47
N GLY A 6 -13.16 -13.03 23.21
CA GLY A 6 -11.78 -13.10 22.78
C GLY A 6 -11.10 -11.79 23.17
N LYS A 7 -10.08 -11.88 24.03
CA LYS A 7 -9.14 -10.78 24.28
C LYS A 7 -8.55 -10.42 22.92
N ALA A 8 -8.85 -9.22 22.45
CA ALA A 8 -8.05 -8.56 21.44
C ALA A 8 -6.59 -8.66 21.88
N GLY A 9 -5.73 -9.18 21.02
CA GLY A 9 -4.30 -9.24 21.30
C GLY A 9 -3.81 -7.84 21.63
N ASP A 10 -3.35 -7.65 22.87
CA ASP A 10 -2.48 -6.54 23.21
C ASP A 10 -1.35 -6.55 22.18
N ARG A 11 -1.25 -5.45 21.44
CA ARG A 11 -0.22 -5.32 20.42
C ARG A 11 1.13 -5.35 21.14
N PRO A 12 2.14 -6.07 20.65
CA PRO A 12 3.48 -6.09 21.25
C PRO A 12 4.12 -4.69 21.40
N LEU A 13 3.59 -3.68 20.71
CA LEU A 13 3.98 -2.28 20.84
C LEU A 13 3.46 -1.59 22.11
N ASP A 14 2.28 -1.96 22.62
CA ASP A 14 1.70 -1.37 23.84
C ASP A 14 2.46 -1.86 25.09
N GLU A 15 2.85 -3.13 25.12
CA GLU A 15 3.75 -3.67 26.14
C GLU A 15 5.12 -2.97 26.09
N MET A 16 5.72 -2.84 24.90
CA MET A 16 7.02 -2.17 24.72
C MET A 16 6.99 -0.71 25.18
N GLY A 17 5.94 0.05 24.81
CA GLY A 17 5.74 1.44 25.23
C GLY A 17 5.63 1.56 26.75
N SER A 18 4.81 0.72 27.38
CA SER A 18 4.64 0.71 28.83
C SER A 18 5.93 0.38 29.60
N HIS A 19 6.75 -0.54 29.08
CA HIS A 19 8.05 -0.88 29.63
C HIS A 19 9.05 0.27 29.49
N LEU A 20 9.07 0.96 28.35
CA LEU A 20 9.94 2.11 28.10
C LEU A 20 9.57 3.30 28.99
N ASP A 21 8.28 3.58 29.16
CA ASP A 21 7.79 4.63 30.07
C ASP A 21 8.17 4.33 31.52
N GLY A 22 8.05 3.07 31.95
CA GLY A 22 8.52 2.63 33.26
C GLY A 22 10.04 2.81 33.46
N ASN A 23 10.84 2.61 32.41
CA ASN A 23 12.29 2.81 32.44
C ASN A 23 12.66 4.29 32.48
N LEU A 24 12.02 5.12 31.67
CA LEU A 24 12.22 6.58 31.65
C LEU A 24 11.83 7.20 33.00
N ALA A 25 10.68 6.82 33.56
CA ALA A 25 10.27 7.29 34.88
C ALA A 25 11.25 6.86 35.99
N ARG A 26 11.84 5.67 35.90
CA ARG A 26 12.91 5.24 36.82
C ARG A 26 14.14 6.12 36.66
N PHE A 27 14.58 6.35 35.43
CA PHE A 27 15.72 7.21 35.12
C PHE A 27 15.51 8.65 35.63
N ASP A 28 14.34 9.24 35.42
CA ASP A 28 13.99 10.58 35.91
C ASP A 28 14.11 10.69 37.44
N ARG A 29 13.68 9.64 38.16
CA ARG A 29 13.85 9.57 39.62
C ARG A 29 15.31 9.51 40.03
N TRP A 30 16.12 8.67 39.38
CA TRP A 30 17.55 8.58 39.67
C TRP A 30 18.30 9.88 39.38
N ALA A 31 18.00 10.54 38.25
CA ALA A 31 18.58 11.84 37.91
C ALA A 31 18.19 12.92 38.95
N THR A 32 16.94 12.91 39.41
CA THR A 32 16.46 13.83 40.46
C THR A 32 17.17 13.58 41.80
N ILE A 33 17.29 12.32 42.22
CA ILE A 33 17.99 11.95 43.46
C ILE A 33 19.46 12.40 43.40
N LEU A 34 20.12 12.17 42.26
CA LEU A 34 21.51 12.58 42.07
C LEU A 34 21.67 14.10 42.13
N LEU A 35 20.80 14.86 41.46
CA LEU A 35 20.80 16.32 41.50
C LEU A 35 20.55 16.85 42.93
N LEU A 36 19.57 16.29 43.64
CA LEU A 36 19.29 16.65 45.03
C LEU A 36 20.47 16.34 45.95
N THR A 37 21.20 15.25 45.71
CA THR A 37 22.40 14.90 46.45
C THR A 37 23.51 15.95 46.25
N VAL A 38 23.73 16.38 45.00
CA VAL A 38 24.69 17.45 44.68
C VAL A 38 24.29 18.77 45.36
N CYS A 39 23.01 19.13 45.31
CA CYS A 39 22.48 20.31 46.00
C CYS A 39 22.65 20.21 47.53
N ALA A 40 22.38 19.05 48.12
CA ALA A 40 22.54 18.84 49.56
C ALA A 40 24.00 18.98 50.00
N VAL A 41 24.95 18.43 49.24
CA VAL A 41 26.39 18.60 49.48
C VAL A 41 26.81 20.07 49.37
N ALA A 42 26.32 20.79 48.35
CA ALA A 42 26.59 22.22 48.18
C ALA A 42 26.03 23.06 49.34
N VAL A 43 24.81 22.79 49.77
CA VAL A 43 24.17 23.47 50.91
C VAL A 43 24.90 23.17 52.22
N ALA A 44 25.24 21.91 52.47
CA ALA A 44 25.99 21.50 53.67
C ALA A 44 27.36 22.19 53.75
N TYR A 45 28.07 22.29 52.62
CA TYR A 45 29.32 23.04 52.53
C TYR A 45 29.09 24.53 52.82
N CYS A 46 28.11 25.16 52.17
CA CYS A 46 27.84 26.58 52.36
C CYS A 46 27.46 26.89 53.81
N LEU A 47 26.73 26.00 54.48
CA LEU A 47 26.34 26.12 55.88
C LEU A 47 27.56 25.97 56.81
N GLY A 48 28.46 25.02 56.53
CA GLY A 48 29.68 24.81 57.32
C GLY A 48 30.66 25.99 57.26
N GLN A 49 30.65 26.75 56.16
CA GLN A 49 31.53 27.90 55.95
C GLN A 49 30.87 29.26 56.25
N ALA A 50 29.58 29.29 56.58
CA ALA A 50 28.85 30.54 56.78
C ALA A 50 29.19 31.20 58.11
N THR A 51 29.65 32.45 58.06
CA THR A 51 29.86 33.29 59.26
C THR A 51 28.63 34.11 59.63
N ASP A 52 27.77 34.43 58.66
CA ASP A 52 26.49 35.11 58.82
C ASP A 52 25.49 34.66 57.73
N PRO A 53 24.19 35.00 57.84
CA PRO A 53 23.19 34.62 56.84
C PRO A 53 23.45 35.19 55.44
N ARG A 54 24.14 36.33 55.34
CA ARG A 54 24.45 36.98 54.05
C ARG A 54 25.56 36.24 53.32
N ALA A 55 26.59 35.79 54.03
CA ALA A 55 27.67 34.96 53.52
C ALA A 55 27.15 33.61 53.06
N PHE A 56 26.24 32.98 53.83
CA PHE A 56 25.54 31.78 53.39
C PHE A 56 24.80 31.99 52.06
N ALA A 57 23.94 33.01 51.99
CA ALA A 57 23.16 33.31 50.79
C ALA A 57 24.06 33.60 49.57
N THR A 58 25.16 34.33 49.77
CA THR A 58 26.10 34.66 48.70
C THR A 58 26.79 33.40 48.18
N SER A 59 27.39 32.59 49.07
CA SER A 59 28.08 31.35 48.69
C SER A 59 27.13 30.36 47.99
N LEU A 60 25.91 30.20 48.53
CA LEU A 60 24.91 29.32 47.94
C LEU A 60 24.48 29.81 46.55
N SER A 61 24.29 31.12 46.36
CA SER A 61 23.92 31.68 45.04
C SER A 61 25.02 31.48 44.00
N VAL A 62 26.29 31.64 44.38
CA VAL A 62 27.44 31.43 43.48
C VAL A 62 27.52 29.96 43.07
N VAL A 63 27.43 29.03 44.02
CA VAL A 63 27.47 27.58 43.73
C VAL A 63 26.26 27.14 42.91
N ALA A 64 25.08 27.69 43.18
CA ALA A 64 23.88 27.44 42.39
C ALA A 64 24.02 27.94 40.93
N CYS A 65 24.59 29.13 40.73
CA CYS A 65 24.89 29.65 39.39
C CYS A 65 25.85 28.73 38.63
N VAL A 66 26.91 28.23 39.29
CA VAL A 66 27.83 27.25 38.69
C VAL A 66 27.06 25.99 38.29
N LEU A 67 26.27 25.42 39.20
CA LEU A 67 25.50 24.20 38.94
C LEU A 67 24.55 24.38 37.74
N VAL A 68 23.79 25.47 37.70
CA VAL A 68 22.83 25.76 36.62
C VAL A 68 23.57 25.98 35.28
N ALA A 69 24.64 26.77 35.27
CA ALA A 69 25.40 27.02 34.05
C ALA A 69 26.02 25.73 33.48
N SER A 70 26.57 24.89 34.36
CA SER A 70 27.10 23.58 33.98
C SER A 70 26.01 22.62 33.51
N CYS A 71 24.88 22.56 34.20
CA CYS A 71 23.72 21.77 33.77
C CYS A 71 23.20 22.20 32.39
N LEU A 72 23.07 23.50 32.13
CA LEU A 72 22.61 24.01 30.82
C LEU A 72 23.62 23.71 29.70
N SER A 73 24.92 23.85 29.97
CA SER A 73 25.98 23.50 29.01
C SER A 73 25.97 22.00 28.70
N GLY A 74 25.80 21.18 29.74
CA GLY A 74 25.62 19.75 29.63
C GLY A 74 24.37 19.40 28.83
N ALA A 75 23.24 19.99 29.16
CA ALA A 75 21.95 19.78 28.49
C ALA A 75 22.00 20.11 27.00
N LEU A 76 22.59 21.26 26.63
CA LEU A 76 22.77 21.64 25.23
C LEU A 76 23.61 20.62 24.47
N THR A 77 24.73 20.19 25.07
CA THR A 77 25.61 19.17 24.48
C THR A 77 24.88 17.82 24.38
N GLY A 78 24.21 17.39 25.45
CA GLY A 78 23.44 16.15 25.50
C GLY A 78 22.33 16.13 24.45
N PHE A 79 21.62 17.24 24.26
CA PHE A 79 20.62 17.40 23.21
C PHE A 79 21.23 17.21 21.81
N LEU A 80 22.31 17.94 21.49
CA LEU A 80 22.97 17.85 20.17
C LEU A 80 23.42 16.41 19.87
N PHE A 81 24.10 15.75 20.82
CA PHE A 81 24.55 14.37 20.67
C PHE A 81 23.41 13.34 20.75
N GLY A 82 22.26 13.71 21.31
CA GLY A 82 21.09 12.86 21.48
C GLY A 82 20.20 12.77 20.23
N ILE A 83 20.39 13.63 19.23
CA ILE A 83 19.63 13.58 17.98
C ILE A 83 20.00 12.29 17.20
N PRO A 84 19.02 11.42 16.89
CA PRO A 84 19.28 10.18 16.16
C PRO A 84 19.70 10.45 14.71
N ARG A 85 20.70 9.70 14.21
CA ARG A 85 21.20 9.78 12.83
C ARG A 85 20.58 8.67 11.99
N LEU A 86 19.48 8.97 11.30
CA LEU A 86 18.64 7.97 10.64
C LEU A 86 18.95 7.87 9.13
N LEU A 87 19.59 8.90 8.54
CA LEU A 87 19.83 8.98 7.10
C LEU A 87 21.19 8.41 6.64
N ALA A 88 22.11 8.13 7.57
CA ALA A 88 23.48 7.71 7.24
C ALA A 88 23.65 6.21 6.92
N GLN A 89 22.60 5.39 6.94
CA GLN A 89 22.67 3.95 6.61
C GLN A 89 22.22 3.61 5.18
N GLY A 90 22.27 4.59 4.27
CA GLY A 90 22.07 4.40 2.84
C GLY A 90 23.38 4.35 2.06
N GLU A 91 24.35 3.52 2.43
CA GLU A 91 25.39 3.13 1.47
C GLU A 91 24.85 2.02 0.55
N PRO A 92 25.18 2.04 -0.76
CA PRO A 92 24.62 1.12 -1.73
C PRO A 92 25.00 -0.31 -1.35
N ALA A 93 24.01 -1.19 -1.34
CA ALA A 93 24.22 -2.62 -1.25
C ALA A 93 25.31 -3.03 -2.26
N ALA A 94 26.50 -3.37 -1.75
CA ALA A 94 27.47 -4.12 -2.49
C ALA A 94 26.76 -5.37 -3.01
N ALA A 95 26.86 -5.60 -4.32
CA ALA A 95 26.23 -6.70 -5.02
C ALA A 95 26.54 -8.03 -4.33
N PHE A 96 25.51 -8.67 -3.77
CA PHE A 96 25.57 -10.10 -3.45
C PHE A 96 25.17 -10.89 -4.70
N PRO A 97 25.92 -11.93 -5.09
CA PRO A 97 25.59 -12.75 -6.24
C PRO A 97 24.30 -13.53 -5.97
N ALA A 98 23.47 -13.65 -7.00
CA ALA A 98 22.24 -14.42 -7.01
C ALA A 98 22.56 -15.92 -6.96
N ASP A 99 22.07 -16.61 -5.93
CA ASP A 99 21.47 -17.95 -6.01
C ASP A 99 21.06 -18.40 -4.60
N GLU A 100 19.76 -18.38 -4.29
CA GLU A 100 19.05 -19.37 -3.47
C GLU A 100 17.52 -19.11 -3.52
N PRO A 101 16.69 -20.09 -3.91
CA PRO A 101 15.24 -19.97 -3.94
C PRO A 101 14.64 -20.42 -2.60
N GLY A 102 14.30 -19.47 -1.72
CA GLY A 102 13.64 -19.78 -0.46
C GLY A 102 13.75 -18.68 0.58
N GLY A 103 13.05 -17.56 0.38
CA GLY A 103 12.99 -16.49 1.38
C GLY A 103 11.78 -15.61 1.16
N GLY A 104 10.84 -15.64 2.10
CA GLY A 104 9.65 -14.78 2.11
C GLY A 104 10.01 -13.28 2.07
N PRO A 105 9.01 -12.40 1.88
CA PRO A 105 9.25 -10.98 1.65
C PRO A 105 9.97 -10.37 2.85
N ARG A 106 11.27 -10.13 2.71
CA ARG A 106 12.05 -9.31 3.64
C ARG A 106 11.57 -7.87 3.46
N THR A 107 10.80 -7.39 4.42
CA THR A 107 10.36 -6.01 4.56
C THR A 107 11.60 -5.11 4.47
N LYS A 108 11.78 -4.44 3.33
CA LYS A 108 12.78 -3.39 3.18
C LYS A 108 12.33 -2.23 4.06
N VAL A 109 12.90 -2.12 5.27
CA VAL A 109 12.77 -0.93 6.10
C VAL A 109 13.35 0.22 5.29
N ARG A 110 12.48 1.09 4.77
CA ARG A 110 12.90 2.29 4.05
C ARG A 110 13.57 3.25 5.04
N PRO A 111 14.64 3.95 4.66
CA PRO A 111 15.25 4.96 5.53
C PRO A 111 14.26 6.10 5.75
N LEU A 112 14.08 6.46 7.02
CA LEU A 112 13.11 7.44 7.52
C LEU A 112 13.33 8.81 6.88
N VAL A 113 12.29 9.43 6.33
CA VAL A 113 12.34 10.83 5.86
C VAL A 113 11.92 11.75 7.01
N GLY A 114 12.78 11.82 8.02
CA GLY A 114 12.74 12.90 9.02
C GLY A 114 13.22 14.22 8.42
N ASN A 115 12.95 15.34 9.11
CA ASN A 115 13.47 16.65 8.71
C ASN A 115 15.02 16.66 8.79
N SER A 116 15.68 16.34 7.68
CA SER A 116 17.14 16.14 7.58
C SER A 116 17.94 17.38 7.96
N ASN A 117 17.34 18.57 7.89
CA ASN A 117 18.02 19.83 8.19
C ASN A 117 18.61 19.87 9.62
N LEU A 118 17.86 19.40 10.62
CA LEU A 118 18.34 19.40 12.01
C LEU A 118 19.35 18.29 12.28
N GLU A 119 19.20 17.14 11.61
CA GLU A 119 20.15 16.04 11.67
C GLU A 119 21.50 16.45 11.06
N GLU A 120 21.49 17.04 9.87
CA GLU A 120 22.68 17.52 9.16
C GLU A 120 23.41 18.61 9.94
N ILE A 121 22.68 19.62 10.44
CA ILE A 121 23.26 20.69 11.25
C ILE A 121 23.87 20.11 12.53
N SER A 122 23.20 19.18 13.21
CA SER A 122 23.75 18.55 14.42
C SER A 122 24.97 17.70 14.13
N ASP A 123 24.98 16.94 13.03
CA ASP A 123 26.14 16.12 12.65
C ASP A 123 27.37 16.98 12.33
N TRP A 124 27.20 18.07 11.58
CA TRP A 124 28.28 19.04 11.37
C TRP A 124 28.75 19.63 12.71
N ILE A 125 27.83 20.15 13.54
CA ILE A 125 28.21 20.82 14.80
C ILE A 125 28.93 19.83 15.74
N THR A 126 28.43 18.61 15.88
CA THR A 126 29.06 17.59 16.73
C THR A 126 30.44 17.18 16.20
N LYS A 127 30.65 17.07 14.89
CA LYS A 127 31.97 16.83 14.29
C LYS A 127 32.96 17.96 14.59
N ILE A 128 32.53 19.22 14.48
CA ILE A 128 33.37 20.38 14.84
C ILE A 128 33.69 20.38 16.33
N LEU A 129 32.69 20.14 17.20
CA LEU A 129 32.89 20.13 18.65
C LEU A 129 33.87 19.03 19.07
N VAL A 130 33.75 17.82 18.53
CA VAL A 130 34.68 16.71 18.82
C VAL A 130 36.07 17.03 18.25
N GLY A 131 36.16 17.55 17.03
CA GLY A 131 37.43 17.91 16.39
C GLY A 131 38.19 19.00 17.16
N LEU A 132 37.52 20.12 17.48
CA LEU A 132 38.10 21.21 18.24
C LEU A 132 38.39 20.81 19.69
N GLY A 133 37.51 20.00 20.29
CA GLY A 133 37.69 19.46 21.64
C GLY A 133 38.91 18.56 21.77
N LEU A 134 39.20 17.73 20.76
CA LEU A 134 40.39 16.87 20.76
C LEU A 134 41.68 17.70 20.64
N VAL A 135 41.68 18.75 19.82
CA VAL A 135 42.83 19.64 19.62
C VAL A 135 43.12 20.47 20.88
N HIS A 136 42.09 21.00 21.54
CA HIS A 136 42.23 21.90 22.71
C HIS A 136 41.97 21.23 24.06
N ALA A 137 42.01 19.89 24.14
CA ALA A 137 41.66 19.16 25.36
C ALA A 137 42.47 19.62 26.59
N ASN A 138 43.77 19.87 26.42
CA ASN A 138 44.65 20.32 27.50
C ASN A 138 44.35 21.76 27.95
N ASP A 139 44.06 22.66 27.00
CA ASP A 139 43.70 24.05 27.25
C ASP A 139 42.32 24.17 27.93
N ALA A 140 41.39 23.28 27.57
CA ALA A 140 40.08 23.21 28.19
C ALA A 140 40.19 22.84 29.68
N VAL A 141 41.01 21.84 30.02
CA VAL A 141 41.21 21.42 31.42
C VAL A 141 41.85 22.54 32.24
N SER A 142 42.86 23.23 31.71
CA SER A 142 43.52 24.35 32.41
C SER A 142 42.56 25.53 32.60
N THR A 143 41.74 25.83 31.59
CA THR A 143 40.71 26.88 31.66
C THR A 143 39.63 26.57 32.70
N VAL A 144 39.14 25.33 32.75
CA VAL A 144 38.15 24.90 33.76
C VAL A 144 38.73 24.98 35.18
N ARG A 145 39.99 24.56 35.37
CA ARG A 145 40.67 24.69 36.66
C ARG A 145 40.87 26.16 37.05
N GLY A 146 41.23 27.01 36.09
CA GLY A 146 41.35 28.46 36.29
C GLY A 146 40.03 29.12 36.67
N LEU A 147 38.93 28.73 36.01
CA LEU A 147 37.59 29.20 36.32
C LEU A 147 37.15 28.75 37.72
N ALA A 148 37.40 27.50 38.08
CA ALA A 148 37.09 26.99 39.42
C ALA A 148 37.89 27.71 40.50
N ALA A 149 39.19 27.97 40.26
CA ALA A 149 40.03 28.76 41.16
C ALA A 149 39.55 30.23 41.27
N TYR A 150 39.10 30.83 40.16
CA TYR A 150 38.55 32.18 40.15
C TYR A 150 37.24 32.28 40.94
N VAL A 151 36.31 31.34 40.75
CA VAL A 151 35.04 31.30 41.50
C VAL A 151 35.29 30.99 42.98
N SER A 152 36.22 30.09 43.28
CA SER A 152 36.67 29.78 44.64
C SER A 152 37.23 31.03 45.34
N THR A 153 38.15 31.75 44.69
CA THR A 153 38.83 32.90 45.29
C THR A 153 37.92 34.13 45.35
N SER A 154 37.26 34.47 44.25
CA SER A 154 36.48 35.71 44.10
C SER A 154 35.04 35.58 44.60
N GLY A 155 34.42 34.42 44.36
CA GLY A 155 33.02 34.16 44.70
C GLY A 155 32.84 33.53 46.09
N LEU A 156 33.74 32.63 46.48
CA LEU A 156 33.70 31.91 47.76
C LEU A 156 34.78 32.36 48.76
N ARG A 157 35.48 33.47 48.47
CA ARG A 157 36.48 34.10 49.34
C ARG A 157 37.62 33.17 49.77
N GLY A 158 37.96 32.18 48.95
CA GLY A 158 39.05 31.24 49.23
C GLY A 158 38.80 30.32 50.42
N ALA A 159 37.54 30.00 50.71
CA ALA A 159 37.19 29.05 51.77
C ALA A 159 37.88 27.68 51.56
N PRO A 160 38.27 26.96 52.63
CA PRO A 160 38.86 25.62 52.54
C PRO A 160 38.11 24.68 51.59
N ALA A 161 38.83 24.04 50.67
CA ALA A 161 38.29 23.10 49.67
C ALA A 161 37.17 23.65 48.75
N SER A 162 37.02 24.97 48.63
CA SER A 162 36.02 25.60 47.76
C SER A 162 36.27 25.36 46.27
N ASP A 163 37.53 25.20 45.87
CA ASP A 163 37.95 24.85 44.51
C ASP A 163 37.48 23.44 44.12
N LEU A 164 37.63 22.47 45.03
CA LEU A 164 37.16 21.10 44.85
C LEU A 164 35.62 21.04 44.78
N LEU A 165 34.93 21.84 45.61
CA LEU A 165 33.47 21.96 45.54
C LEU A 165 33.02 22.51 44.19
N VAL A 166 33.60 23.63 43.73
CA VAL A 166 33.21 24.25 42.46
C VAL A 166 33.47 23.29 41.29
N MET A 167 34.60 22.59 41.27
CA MET A 167 34.88 21.57 40.26
C MET A 167 33.90 20.40 40.35
N GLY A 168 33.64 19.89 41.56
CA GLY A 168 32.74 18.75 41.77
C GLY A 168 31.30 19.08 41.37
N VAL A 169 30.78 20.22 41.79
CA VAL A 169 29.42 20.69 41.44
C VAL A 169 29.32 20.99 39.95
N GLY A 170 30.32 21.67 39.37
CA GLY A 170 30.34 21.98 37.95
C GLY A 170 30.40 20.73 37.07
N LEU A 171 31.29 19.79 37.37
CA LEU A 171 31.38 18.51 36.66
C LEU A 171 30.10 17.68 36.83
N SER A 172 29.56 17.61 38.05
CA SER A 172 28.31 16.89 38.31
C SER A 172 27.14 17.48 37.53
N GLY A 173 27.01 18.82 37.52
CA GLY A 173 26.00 19.52 36.74
C GLY A 173 26.11 19.23 35.25
N LEU A 174 27.33 19.33 34.70
CA LEU A 174 27.61 19.04 33.30
C LEU A 174 27.19 17.62 32.92
N LEU A 175 27.58 16.61 33.72
CA LEU A 175 27.28 15.21 33.46
C LEU A 175 25.79 14.89 33.62
N ILE A 176 25.12 15.43 34.65
CA ILE A 176 23.69 15.24 34.86
C ILE A 176 22.90 15.85 33.71
N GLY A 177 23.20 17.10 33.34
CA GLY A 177 22.56 17.79 32.22
C GLY A 177 22.77 17.06 30.90
N PHE A 178 24.02 16.64 30.63
CA PHE A 178 24.36 15.88 29.42
C PHE A 178 23.61 14.55 29.35
N LEU A 179 23.74 13.69 30.35
CA LEU A 179 23.18 12.34 30.31
C LEU A 179 21.64 12.39 30.26
N TYR A 180 21.03 13.32 31.01
CA TYR A 180 19.58 13.49 31.02
C TYR A 180 19.05 13.87 29.64
N PHE A 181 19.57 14.95 29.05
CA PHE A 181 19.09 15.40 27.74
C PHE A 181 19.50 14.47 26.61
N TYR A 182 20.67 13.83 26.69
CA TYR A 182 21.09 12.81 25.73
C TYR A 182 20.09 11.65 25.65
N LEU A 183 19.78 11.04 26.81
CA LEU A 183 18.87 9.90 26.84
C LEU A 183 17.43 10.30 26.51
N GLN A 184 16.94 11.43 27.05
CA GLN A 184 15.59 11.89 26.76
C GLN A 184 15.41 12.26 25.28
N THR A 185 16.37 12.97 24.69
CA THR A 185 16.34 13.34 23.26
C THR A 185 16.38 12.08 22.41
N ARG A 186 17.34 11.18 22.67
CA ARG A 186 17.51 9.96 21.88
C ARG A 186 16.29 9.05 21.95
N THR A 187 15.74 8.79 23.13
CA THR A 187 14.62 7.86 23.29
C THR A 187 13.30 8.47 22.81
N ARG A 188 12.97 9.71 23.21
CA ARG A 188 11.67 10.30 22.87
C ARG A 188 11.56 10.68 21.40
N ILE A 189 12.60 11.23 20.78
CA ILE A 189 12.57 11.55 19.35
C ILE A 189 12.44 10.26 18.54
N THR A 190 13.19 9.22 18.89
CA THR A 190 13.09 7.90 18.24
C THR A 190 11.67 7.32 18.36
N LEU A 191 11.05 7.38 19.54
CA LEU A 191 9.68 6.91 19.75
C LEU A 191 8.64 7.74 19.00
N MET A 192 8.78 9.06 18.96
CA MET A 192 7.87 9.93 18.19
C MET A 192 7.92 9.60 16.71
N PHE A 193 9.10 9.33 16.16
CA PHE A 193 9.25 8.92 14.75
C PHE A 193 8.54 7.60 14.46
N PHE A 194 8.74 6.57 15.29
CA PHE A 194 8.04 5.29 15.12
C PHE A 194 6.51 5.42 15.26
N ALA A 195 6.03 6.19 16.23
CA ALA A 195 4.61 6.42 16.42
C ALA A 195 3.96 7.16 15.23
N THR A 196 4.70 8.09 14.59
CA THR A 196 4.22 8.76 13.37
C THR A 196 4.22 7.86 12.14
N GLU A 197 5.19 6.95 12.00
CA GLU A 197 5.23 5.99 10.90
C GLU A 197 4.10 4.96 11.03
N ASP A 198 3.89 4.37 12.21
CA ASP A 198 2.77 3.44 12.44
C ASP A 198 1.41 4.10 12.18
N ALA A 199 1.26 5.39 12.48
CA ALA A 199 0.06 6.15 12.17
C ALA A 199 -0.08 6.49 10.67
N GLN A 200 1.03 6.57 9.93
CA GLN A 200 1.06 6.81 8.48
C GLN A 200 0.90 5.52 7.67
N ASP A 201 1.35 4.39 8.21
CA ASP A 201 1.26 3.04 7.63
C ASP A 201 0.02 2.26 8.10
N ALA A 202 -0.75 2.78 9.06
CA ALA A 202 -2.05 2.22 9.42
C ALA A 202 -2.96 2.23 8.19
N SER A 203 -3.15 1.05 7.58
CA SER A 203 -4.04 0.82 6.45
C SER A 203 -5.38 1.50 6.72
N VAL A 204 -5.72 2.48 5.90
CA VAL A 204 -6.90 3.34 6.11
C VAL A 204 -8.19 2.56 5.92
N VAL A 205 -8.09 1.42 5.24
CA VAL A 205 -9.18 0.47 5.00
C VAL A 205 -8.89 -0.81 5.78
N PRO A 206 -9.87 -1.37 6.51
CA PRO A 206 -9.74 -2.69 7.11
C PRO A 206 -9.37 -3.74 6.06
N ARG A 207 -8.39 -4.60 6.36
CA ARG A 207 -7.95 -5.65 5.42
C ARG A 207 -9.09 -6.53 4.93
N ALA A 208 -10.06 -6.84 5.81
CA ALA A 208 -11.25 -7.59 5.44
C ALA A 208 -12.09 -6.92 4.34
N ASP A 209 -12.18 -5.58 4.34
CA ASP A 209 -12.91 -4.83 3.31
C ASP A 209 -12.13 -4.80 1.99
N VAL A 210 -10.79 -4.70 2.06
CA VAL A 210 -9.89 -4.82 0.89
C VAL A 210 -10.03 -6.19 0.25
N ASP A 211 -9.92 -7.25 1.04
CA ASP A 211 -10.02 -8.64 0.58
C ASP A 211 -11.41 -8.90 -0.02
N ALA A 212 -12.50 -8.53 0.68
CA ALA A 212 -13.86 -8.71 0.20
C ALA A 212 -14.12 -7.99 -1.14
N ALA A 213 -13.64 -6.76 -1.30
CA ALA A 213 -13.80 -6.00 -2.54
C ALA A 213 -12.96 -6.58 -3.70
N ASN A 214 -11.78 -7.13 -3.40
CA ASN A 214 -10.86 -7.76 -4.35
C ASN A 214 -11.26 -9.19 -4.73
N GLU A 215 -12.03 -9.89 -3.91
CA GLU A 215 -12.62 -11.19 -4.26
C GLU A 215 -13.90 -11.03 -5.08
N ALA A 216 -14.70 -9.99 -4.79
CA ALA A 216 -15.97 -9.79 -5.47
C ALA A 216 -15.82 -9.30 -6.92
N PRO A 217 -16.65 -9.80 -7.86
CA PRO A 217 -16.66 -9.30 -9.23
C PRO A 217 -17.05 -7.82 -9.28
N ILE A 218 -16.60 -7.11 -10.33
CA ILE A 218 -17.07 -5.75 -10.62
C ILE A 218 -18.50 -5.83 -11.20
N VAL A 219 -18.70 -6.76 -12.13
CA VAL A 219 -19.98 -7.08 -12.75
C VAL A 219 -20.08 -8.59 -12.96
N ASP A 220 -21.29 -9.12 -12.97
CA ASP A 220 -21.57 -10.51 -13.33
C ASP A 220 -21.47 -10.72 -14.87
N GLU A 221 -21.56 -11.97 -15.31
CA GLU A 221 -21.47 -12.35 -16.73
C GLU A 221 -22.63 -11.78 -17.55
N GLU A 222 -23.83 -11.75 -16.98
CA GLU A 222 -25.04 -11.29 -17.65
C GLU A 222 -24.99 -9.79 -17.93
N PHE A 223 -24.66 -8.99 -16.92
CA PHE A 223 -24.45 -7.56 -17.06
C PHE A 223 -23.29 -7.27 -18.01
N ARG A 224 -22.16 -8.00 -17.92
CA ARG A 224 -21.04 -7.79 -18.84
C ARG A 224 -21.49 -7.95 -20.29
N ARG A 225 -22.23 -9.00 -20.59
CA ARG A 225 -22.77 -9.26 -21.93
C ARG A 225 -23.72 -8.15 -22.38
N ALA A 226 -24.72 -7.83 -21.56
CA ALA A 226 -25.67 -6.76 -21.87
C ALA A 226 -24.99 -5.39 -22.04
N ALA A 227 -23.97 -5.09 -21.22
CA ALA A 227 -23.19 -3.87 -21.30
C ALA A 227 -22.38 -3.77 -22.60
N MET A 228 -21.69 -4.84 -23.01
CA MET A 228 -20.91 -4.83 -24.25
C MET A 228 -21.81 -4.65 -25.48
N ALA A 229 -22.90 -5.41 -25.52
CA ALA A 229 -23.91 -5.26 -26.56
C ALA A 229 -24.47 -3.84 -26.64
N ALA A 230 -24.84 -3.25 -25.50
CA ALA A 230 -25.43 -1.92 -25.46
C ALA A 230 -24.43 -0.80 -25.81
N LEU A 231 -23.17 -0.94 -25.38
CA LEU A 231 -22.09 -0.01 -25.75
C LEU A 231 -21.78 -0.09 -27.25
N SER A 232 -21.70 -1.30 -27.81
CA SER A 232 -21.49 -1.51 -29.25
C SER A 232 -22.58 -0.83 -30.08
N ALA A 233 -23.85 -0.96 -29.66
CA ALA A 233 -24.99 -0.31 -30.29
C ALA A 233 -25.22 1.16 -29.88
N ARG A 234 -24.36 1.73 -29.01
CA ARG A 234 -24.46 3.12 -28.53
C ARG A 234 -25.75 3.45 -27.77
N ILE A 235 -26.33 2.47 -27.08
CA ILE A 235 -27.60 2.57 -26.33
C ILE A 235 -27.36 2.98 -24.86
N GLY A 236 -26.11 3.07 -24.41
CA GLY A 236 -25.74 3.36 -23.03
C GLY A 236 -25.81 2.10 -22.14
N LEU A 237 -25.25 2.16 -20.93
CA LEU A 237 -25.13 0.97 -20.08
C LEU A 237 -26.48 0.60 -19.41
N PRO A 238 -26.81 -0.70 -19.31
CA PRO A 238 -28.01 -1.18 -18.64
C PRO A 238 -27.99 -0.91 -17.12
N ALA A 239 -29.10 -1.17 -16.43
CA ALA A 239 -29.13 -1.11 -14.96
C ALA A 239 -28.22 -2.19 -14.36
N ALA A 240 -27.51 -1.85 -13.27
CA ALA A 240 -26.63 -2.79 -12.59
C ALA A 240 -27.45 -3.92 -11.94
N THR A 241 -26.98 -5.16 -12.10
CA THR A 241 -27.59 -6.37 -11.54
C THR A 241 -26.95 -6.79 -10.21
N VAL A 242 -25.69 -6.40 -9.99
CA VAL A 242 -24.94 -6.72 -8.77
C VAL A 242 -25.18 -5.63 -7.71
N PRO A 243 -25.68 -5.97 -6.51
CA PRO A 243 -25.83 -5.00 -5.43
C PRO A 243 -24.47 -4.55 -4.88
N PRO A 244 -24.36 -3.31 -4.37
CA PRO A 244 -23.12 -2.84 -3.75
C PRO A 244 -22.79 -3.66 -2.51
N LEU A 245 -21.49 -3.93 -2.31
CA LEU A 245 -21.00 -4.70 -1.17
C LEU A 245 -20.93 -3.81 0.08
N PRO A 246 -21.04 -4.37 1.30
CA PRO A 246 -20.79 -3.61 2.52
C PRO A 246 -19.42 -2.93 2.54
N ALA A 247 -18.39 -3.61 2.02
CA ALA A 247 -17.03 -3.07 1.90
C ALA A 247 -16.93 -1.85 0.96
N ASP A 248 -17.83 -1.72 -0.02
CA ASP A 248 -17.83 -0.59 -0.95
C ASP A 248 -18.12 0.72 -0.22
N ALA A 249 -18.98 0.71 0.81
CA ALA A 249 -19.28 1.90 1.59
C ALA A 249 -18.03 2.43 2.32
N THR A 250 -17.22 1.54 2.89
CA THR A 250 -15.94 1.91 3.51
C THR A 250 -14.98 2.48 2.48
N LEU A 251 -14.78 1.76 1.36
CA LEU A 251 -13.82 2.12 0.32
C LEU A 251 -14.16 3.44 -0.36
N LEU A 252 -15.43 3.69 -0.67
CA LEU A 252 -15.90 4.94 -1.28
C LEU A 252 -15.74 6.15 -0.35
N GLY A 253 -15.73 5.92 0.98
CA GLY A 253 -15.45 6.96 1.97
C GLY A 253 -13.96 7.29 2.15
N VAL A 254 -13.06 6.51 1.56
CA VAL A 254 -11.61 6.71 1.67
C VAL A 254 -11.10 7.56 0.51
N SER A 255 -10.31 8.57 0.84
CA SER A 255 -9.67 9.43 -0.16
C SER A 255 -8.50 8.71 -0.85
N PHE A 256 -8.37 8.93 -2.16
CA PHE A 256 -7.39 8.25 -3.02
C PHE A 256 -5.94 8.41 -2.54
N ASP A 257 -5.60 9.60 -2.01
CA ASP A 257 -4.27 9.95 -1.48
C ASP A 257 -3.89 9.20 -0.19
N ARG A 258 -4.85 8.50 0.43
CA ARG A 258 -4.62 7.71 1.63
C ARG A 258 -4.29 6.24 1.34
N LEU A 259 -4.51 5.78 0.11
CA LEU A 259 -4.20 4.42 -0.33
C LEU A 259 -2.69 4.28 -0.56
N ARG A 260 -2.14 3.09 -0.29
CA ARG A 260 -0.70 2.83 -0.30
C ARG A 260 -0.34 1.59 -1.10
N THR A 261 -1.12 0.51 -0.97
CA THR A 261 -0.79 -0.79 -1.57
C THR A 261 -1.54 -1.05 -2.87
N SER A 262 -1.00 -1.93 -3.71
CA SER A 262 -1.68 -2.35 -4.95
C SER A 262 -3.08 -2.92 -4.67
N GLU A 263 -3.21 -3.72 -3.61
CA GLU A 263 -4.48 -4.33 -3.19
C GLU A 263 -5.52 -3.29 -2.75
N GLU A 264 -5.10 -2.24 -2.01
CA GLU A 264 -5.97 -1.13 -1.61
C GLU A 264 -6.47 -0.33 -2.82
N PHE A 265 -5.58 0.01 -3.75
CA PHE A 265 -5.95 0.69 -4.99
C PHE A 265 -6.88 -0.18 -5.86
N ALA A 266 -6.63 -1.49 -5.93
CA ALA A 266 -7.47 -2.42 -6.66
C ALA A 266 -8.87 -2.56 -6.05
N ALA A 267 -8.96 -2.66 -4.72
CA ALA A 267 -10.21 -2.73 -3.98
C ALA A 267 -11.02 -1.44 -4.14
N TRP A 268 -10.38 -0.29 -3.96
CA TRP A 268 -11.01 1.02 -4.15
C TRP A 268 -11.47 1.20 -5.59
N GLY A 269 -10.65 0.83 -6.58
CA GLY A 269 -11.04 0.86 -7.99
C GLY A 269 -12.23 -0.05 -8.30
N ALA A 270 -12.29 -1.24 -7.70
CA ALA A 270 -13.43 -2.14 -7.83
C ALA A 270 -14.72 -1.54 -7.24
N ALA A 271 -14.64 -0.91 -6.07
CA ALA A 271 -15.77 -0.23 -5.44
C ALA A 271 -16.27 0.95 -6.29
N GLN A 272 -15.35 1.78 -6.83
CA GLN A 272 -15.71 2.86 -7.75
C GLN A 272 -16.37 2.33 -9.02
N ALA A 273 -15.88 1.22 -9.59
CA ALA A 273 -16.47 0.62 -10.78
C ALA A 273 -17.90 0.10 -10.52
N ARG A 274 -18.14 -0.54 -9.36
CA ARG A 274 -19.50 -0.95 -8.92
C ARG A 274 -20.41 0.27 -8.70
N ALA A 275 -19.87 1.38 -8.24
CA ALA A 275 -20.56 2.67 -8.14
C ALA A 275 -20.70 3.42 -9.50
N ARG A 276 -20.29 2.80 -10.62
CA ARG A 276 -20.30 3.36 -11.99
C ARG A 276 -19.39 4.57 -12.20
N ASN A 277 -18.43 4.79 -11.31
CA ASN A 277 -17.39 5.80 -11.46
C ASN A 277 -16.16 5.19 -12.16
N PHE A 278 -16.32 4.91 -13.46
CA PHE A 278 -15.31 4.18 -14.23
C PHE A 278 -14.01 4.95 -14.44
N GLU A 279 -14.06 6.29 -14.43
CA GLU A 279 -12.87 7.12 -14.57
C GLU A 279 -11.96 6.98 -13.35
N ALA A 280 -12.52 7.18 -12.15
CA ALA A 280 -11.78 6.98 -10.91
C ALA A 280 -11.31 5.53 -10.76
N ALA A 281 -12.16 4.56 -11.13
CA ALA A 281 -11.80 3.15 -11.10
C ALA A 281 -10.58 2.83 -11.98
N GLU A 282 -10.54 3.37 -13.22
CA GLU A 282 -9.40 3.18 -14.11
C GLU A 282 -8.13 3.80 -13.52
N THR A 283 -8.20 5.04 -13.02
CA THR A 283 -7.04 5.69 -12.38
C THR A 283 -6.49 4.88 -11.21
N ALA A 284 -7.35 4.32 -10.38
CA ALA A 284 -6.93 3.48 -9.26
C ALA A 284 -6.31 2.17 -9.72
N LEU A 285 -6.89 1.51 -10.72
CA LEU A 285 -6.36 0.25 -11.23
C LEU A 285 -5.05 0.44 -12.01
N GLU A 286 -4.86 1.58 -12.68
CA GLU A 286 -3.57 1.95 -13.28
C GLU A 286 -2.51 2.18 -12.18
N ARG A 287 -2.89 2.82 -11.07
CA ARG A 287 -1.99 2.99 -9.92
C ARG A 287 -1.65 1.64 -9.25
N ALA A 288 -2.64 0.76 -9.09
CA ALA A 288 -2.42 -0.60 -8.60
C ALA A 288 -1.45 -1.37 -9.51
N ASN A 289 -1.65 -1.31 -10.82
CA ASN A 289 -0.77 -1.97 -11.80
C ASN A 289 0.64 -1.39 -11.81
N ALA A 290 0.80 -0.10 -11.53
CA ALA A 290 2.13 0.52 -11.39
C ALA A 290 2.88 0.04 -10.12
N LEU A 291 2.16 -0.32 -9.06
CA LEU A 291 2.73 -0.83 -7.81
C LEU A 291 3.00 -2.33 -7.86
N ASP A 292 2.13 -3.10 -8.52
CA ASP A 292 2.31 -4.52 -8.79
C ASP A 292 1.98 -4.85 -10.26
N PRO A 293 2.96 -4.69 -11.17
CA PRO A 293 2.76 -5.00 -12.57
C PRO A 293 2.59 -6.50 -12.85
N ALA A 294 2.94 -7.39 -11.92
CA ALA A 294 2.81 -8.83 -12.14
C ALA A 294 1.37 -9.33 -11.93
N SER A 295 0.51 -8.54 -11.29
CA SER A 295 -0.83 -8.94 -10.92
C SER A 295 -1.79 -9.06 -12.11
N SER A 296 -2.09 -10.30 -12.49
CA SER A 296 -3.15 -10.59 -13.47
C SER A 296 -4.56 -10.25 -12.94
N LEU A 297 -4.78 -10.24 -11.62
CA LEU A 297 -6.03 -9.76 -11.02
C LEU A 297 -6.28 -8.29 -11.35
N VAL A 298 -5.28 -7.44 -11.13
CA VAL A 298 -5.40 -5.99 -11.39
C VAL A 298 -5.63 -5.74 -12.88
N LEU A 299 -4.88 -6.40 -13.76
CA LEU A 299 -5.05 -6.26 -15.21
C LEU A 299 -6.43 -6.71 -15.70
N ARG A 300 -6.97 -7.83 -15.19
CA ARG A 300 -8.33 -8.27 -15.52
C ARG A 300 -9.39 -7.24 -15.10
N ARG A 301 -9.24 -6.64 -13.91
CA ARG A 301 -10.14 -5.58 -13.43
C ARG A 301 -10.01 -4.31 -14.27
N LEU A 302 -8.78 -3.91 -14.59
CA LEU A 302 -8.50 -2.75 -15.43
C LEU A 302 -9.12 -2.92 -16.83
N ALA A 303 -9.00 -4.11 -17.41
CA ALA A 303 -9.64 -4.42 -18.68
C ALA A 303 -11.17 -4.35 -18.60
N GLU A 304 -11.77 -4.89 -17.55
CA GLU A 304 -13.22 -4.82 -17.31
C GLU A 304 -13.71 -3.36 -17.25
N VAL A 305 -13.00 -2.51 -16.50
CA VAL A 305 -13.34 -1.08 -16.39
C VAL A 305 -13.17 -0.37 -17.74
N ARG A 306 -12.09 -0.62 -18.47
CA ARG A 306 -11.87 -0.06 -19.82
C ARG A 306 -12.97 -0.46 -20.79
N ALA A 307 -13.41 -1.72 -20.74
CA ALA A 307 -14.53 -2.20 -21.53
C ALA A 307 -15.83 -1.46 -21.18
N LEU A 308 -16.14 -1.30 -19.89
CA LEU A 308 -17.31 -0.55 -19.42
C LEU A 308 -17.27 0.95 -19.76
N ARG A 309 -16.08 1.52 -19.97
CA ARG A 309 -15.89 2.88 -20.52
C ARG A 309 -16.10 2.97 -22.03
N GLY A 310 -16.23 1.84 -22.72
CA GLY A 310 -16.31 1.75 -24.18
C GLY A 310 -14.96 1.67 -24.89
N ASP A 311 -13.83 1.61 -24.17
CA ASP A 311 -12.50 1.42 -24.77
C ASP A 311 -12.18 -0.08 -24.92
N ILE A 312 -12.90 -0.72 -25.83
CA ILE A 312 -12.79 -2.17 -26.07
C ILE A 312 -11.39 -2.56 -26.57
N ARG A 313 -10.70 -1.68 -27.31
CA ARG A 313 -9.36 -1.94 -27.83
C ARG A 313 -8.35 -2.06 -26.69
N ARG A 314 -8.31 -1.08 -25.77
CA ARG A 314 -7.41 -1.15 -24.62
C ARG A 314 -7.82 -2.29 -23.68
N ALA A 315 -9.11 -2.57 -23.52
CA ALA A 315 -9.57 -3.70 -22.71
C ALA A 315 -9.00 -5.03 -23.20
N VAL A 316 -9.12 -5.32 -24.51
CA VAL A 316 -8.59 -6.56 -25.12
C VAL A 316 -7.07 -6.65 -25.00
N GLU A 317 -6.33 -5.55 -25.23
CA GLU A 317 -4.87 -5.56 -25.04
C GLU A 317 -4.46 -5.79 -23.58
N THR A 318 -5.22 -5.24 -22.63
CA THR A 318 -4.98 -5.45 -21.20
C THR A 318 -5.24 -6.91 -20.80
N LEU A 319 -6.27 -7.54 -21.37
CA LEU A 319 -6.53 -8.98 -21.15
C LEU A 319 -5.46 -9.86 -21.77
N ARG A 320 -4.94 -9.49 -22.94
CA ARG A 320 -3.81 -10.18 -23.55
C ARG A 320 -2.59 -10.15 -22.62
N GLU A 321 -2.24 -8.97 -22.11
CA GLU A 321 -1.15 -8.81 -21.14
C GLU A 321 -1.39 -9.63 -19.86
N ALA A 322 -2.62 -9.64 -19.35
CA ALA A 322 -2.99 -10.47 -18.19
C ALA A 322 -2.80 -11.97 -18.48
N GLY A 323 -3.17 -12.42 -19.69
CA GLY A 323 -3.01 -13.81 -20.13
C GLY A 323 -1.56 -14.19 -20.36
N ASP A 324 -0.72 -13.26 -20.84
CA ASP A 324 0.71 -13.46 -21.01
C ASP A 324 1.41 -13.62 -19.64
N LYS A 325 0.93 -12.91 -18.60
CA LYS A 325 1.42 -13.03 -17.22
C LYS A 325 0.85 -14.22 -16.44
N SER A 326 -0.26 -14.78 -16.89
CA SER A 326 -0.86 -15.98 -16.28
C SER A 326 -1.28 -17.00 -17.34
N PRO A 327 -0.30 -17.64 -18.03
CA PRO A 327 -0.59 -18.52 -19.17
C PRO A 327 -1.46 -19.74 -18.83
N HIS A 328 -1.45 -20.17 -17.57
CA HIS A 328 -2.22 -21.31 -17.08
C HIS A 328 -3.69 -20.95 -16.77
N ASP A 329 -4.03 -19.66 -16.64
CA ASP A 329 -5.41 -19.24 -16.38
C ASP A 329 -6.14 -19.01 -17.71
N TRP A 330 -6.67 -20.11 -18.26
CA TRP A 330 -7.44 -20.10 -19.51
C TRP A 330 -8.68 -19.19 -19.45
N ARG A 331 -9.19 -18.88 -18.24
CA ARG A 331 -10.37 -18.01 -18.07
C ARG A 331 -10.09 -16.57 -18.50
N ILE A 332 -8.83 -16.14 -18.45
CA ILE A 332 -8.41 -14.83 -18.97
C ILE A 332 -8.58 -14.80 -20.49
N ARG A 333 -8.11 -15.84 -21.18
CA ARG A 333 -8.28 -15.99 -22.64
C ARG A 333 -9.74 -16.14 -23.03
N ARG A 334 -10.55 -16.85 -22.23
CA ARG A 334 -12.02 -16.91 -22.41
C ARG A 334 -12.65 -15.52 -22.35
N ARG A 335 -12.21 -14.67 -21.41
CA ARG A 335 -12.70 -13.28 -21.32
C ARG A 335 -12.18 -12.42 -22.48
N GLU A 336 -10.93 -12.60 -22.89
CA GLU A 336 -10.35 -11.94 -24.07
C GLU A 336 -11.14 -12.28 -25.35
N LEU A 337 -11.49 -13.56 -25.53
CA LEU A 337 -12.32 -14.06 -26.63
C LEU A 337 -13.65 -13.31 -26.70
N PHE A 338 -14.36 -13.22 -25.57
CA PHE A 338 -15.63 -12.51 -25.50
C PHE A 338 -15.49 -11.02 -25.88
N HIS A 339 -14.52 -10.31 -25.32
CA HIS A 339 -14.32 -8.88 -25.66
C HIS A 339 -13.84 -8.67 -27.11
N ALA A 340 -13.12 -9.62 -27.69
CA ALA A 340 -12.65 -9.54 -29.07
C ALA A 340 -13.81 -9.52 -30.08
N LEU A 341 -14.96 -10.13 -29.76
CA LEU A 341 -16.17 -10.08 -30.60
C LEU A 341 -16.72 -8.66 -30.80
N TYR A 342 -16.39 -7.72 -29.91
CA TYR A 342 -16.86 -6.33 -29.99
C TYR A 342 -15.80 -5.37 -30.57
N LEU A 343 -14.67 -5.90 -31.05
CA LEU A 343 -13.73 -5.11 -31.85
C LEU A 343 -14.29 -4.91 -33.28
N PRO A 344 -13.85 -3.87 -34.00
CA PRO A 344 -14.24 -3.68 -35.39
C PRO A 344 -13.91 -4.90 -36.27
N MET A 345 -14.84 -5.23 -37.17
CA MET A 345 -14.61 -6.26 -38.19
C MET A 345 -13.62 -5.74 -39.26
N PRO A 346 -12.73 -6.60 -39.81
CA PRO A 346 -12.63 -8.04 -39.57
C PRO A 346 -11.73 -8.45 -38.39
N ASP A 347 -11.01 -7.49 -37.79
CA ASP A 347 -10.02 -7.78 -36.74
C ASP A 347 -10.63 -8.49 -35.53
N GLY A 348 -11.86 -8.12 -35.15
CA GLY A 348 -12.57 -8.70 -34.01
C GLY A 348 -12.80 -10.20 -34.14
N PHE A 349 -13.59 -10.64 -35.13
CA PHE A 349 -13.82 -12.07 -35.33
C PHE A 349 -12.53 -12.82 -35.68
N THR A 350 -11.58 -12.20 -36.39
CA THR A 350 -10.29 -12.84 -36.72
C THR A 350 -9.49 -13.16 -35.46
N ARG A 351 -9.47 -12.24 -34.50
CA ARG A 351 -8.83 -12.47 -33.20
C ARG A 351 -9.62 -13.47 -32.35
N ALA A 352 -10.95 -13.33 -32.32
CA ALA A 352 -11.83 -14.24 -31.58
C ALA A 352 -11.63 -15.69 -32.04
N LEU A 353 -11.60 -15.96 -33.34
CA LEU A 353 -11.37 -17.31 -33.88
C LEU A 353 -10.02 -17.89 -33.44
N ARG A 354 -8.92 -17.12 -33.50
CA ARG A 354 -7.62 -17.58 -33.00
C ARG A 354 -7.64 -17.93 -31.51
N LEU A 355 -8.32 -17.13 -30.70
CA LEU A 355 -8.46 -17.40 -29.26
C LEU A 355 -9.32 -18.63 -29.01
N ALA A 356 -10.43 -18.78 -29.74
CA ALA A 356 -11.32 -19.93 -29.66
C ALA A 356 -10.61 -21.23 -30.06
N ASP A 357 -9.83 -21.24 -31.14
CA ASP A 357 -9.08 -22.41 -31.57
C ASP A 357 -8.04 -22.84 -30.51
N GLY A 358 -7.37 -21.89 -29.86
CA GLY A 358 -6.49 -22.19 -28.73
C GLY A 358 -7.24 -22.73 -27.50
N LEU A 359 -8.38 -22.13 -27.15
CA LEU A 359 -9.21 -22.55 -26.01
C LEU A 359 -9.85 -23.92 -26.21
N THR A 360 -10.29 -24.25 -27.42
CA THR A 360 -10.92 -25.54 -27.73
C THR A 360 -9.93 -26.71 -27.64
N GLN A 361 -8.63 -26.45 -27.83
CA GLN A 361 -7.55 -27.41 -27.61
C GLN A 361 -7.13 -27.53 -26.14
N HIS A 362 -7.51 -26.56 -25.29
CA HIS A 362 -7.21 -26.61 -23.86
C HIS A 362 -8.12 -27.62 -23.13
N PRO A 363 -7.60 -28.45 -22.20
CA PRO A 363 -8.39 -29.50 -21.54
C PRO A 363 -9.66 -29.00 -20.85
N GLU A 364 -9.57 -27.88 -20.12
CA GLU A 364 -10.72 -27.23 -19.49
C GLU A 364 -11.50 -26.30 -20.42
N GLY A 365 -10.80 -25.48 -21.23
CA GLY A 365 -11.44 -24.50 -22.12
C GLY A 365 -12.31 -25.15 -23.20
N GLY A 366 -11.90 -26.31 -23.72
CA GLY A 366 -12.67 -27.05 -24.71
C GLY A 366 -13.94 -27.69 -24.15
N LEU A 367 -14.10 -27.74 -22.83
CA LEU A 367 -15.29 -28.22 -22.14
C LEU A 367 -16.23 -27.08 -21.71
N ASP A 368 -15.82 -25.81 -21.85
CA ASP A 368 -16.69 -24.67 -21.53
C ASP A 368 -17.66 -24.41 -22.70
N PRO A 369 -18.98 -24.59 -22.50
CA PRO A 369 -19.96 -24.36 -23.57
C PRO A 369 -19.93 -22.93 -24.11
N MET A 370 -19.60 -21.93 -23.29
CA MET A 370 -19.54 -20.54 -23.74
C MET A 370 -18.38 -20.25 -24.68
N VAL A 371 -17.26 -20.99 -24.60
CA VAL A 371 -16.18 -20.88 -25.60
C VAL A 371 -16.71 -21.23 -26.98
N HIS A 372 -17.56 -22.27 -27.07
CA HIS A 372 -18.16 -22.70 -28.32
C HIS A 372 -19.28 -21.77 -28.80
N VAL A 373 -20.06 -21.18 -27.88
CA VAL A 373 -21.03 -20.11 -28.22
C VAL A 373 -20.30 -18.90 -28.81
N TRP A 374 -19.21 -18.43 -28.18
CA TRP A 374 -18.43 -17.31 -28.69
C TRP A 374 -17.69 -17.62 -29.99
N ARG A 375 -17.23 -18.86 -30.17
CA ARG A 375 -16.71 -19.33 -31.48
C ARG A 375 -17.78 -19.27 -32.55
N ALA A 376 -19.02 -19.68 -32.25
CA ALA A 376 -20.14 -19.57 -33.16
C ALA A 376 -20.43 -18.11 -33.54
N CYS A 377 -20.46 -17.19 -32.56
CA CYS A 377 -20.62 -15.75 -32.80
C CYS A 377 -19.54 -15.21 -33.75
N ALA A 378 -18.27 -15.58 -33.54
CA ALA A 378 -17.19 -15.15 -34.41
C ALA A 378 -17.37 -15.64 -35.87
N HIS A 379 -17.84 -16.88 -36.05
CA HIS A 379 -18.17 -17.40 -37.38
C HIS A 379 -19.42 -16.74 -37.98
N GLY A 380 -20.41 -16.37 -37.17
CA GLY A 380 -21.57 -15.58 -37.58
C GLY A 380 -21.18 -14.18 -38.06
N GLN A 381 -20.34 -13.48 -37.30
CA GLN A 381 -19.75 -12.19 -37.72
C GLN A 381 -18.94 -12.32 -39.02
N ARG A 382 -18.14 -13.39 -39.16
CA ARG A 382 -17.41 -13.69 -40.40
C ARG A 382 -18.36 -13.92 -41.58
N HIS A 383 -19.43 -14.68 -41.39
CA HIS A 383 -20.45 -14.92 -42.42
C HIS A 383 -21.09 -13.61 -42.88
N ARG A 384 -21.54 -12.78 -41.93
CA ARG A 384 -22.11 -11.45 -42.20
C ARG A 384 -21.15 -10.57 -42.99
N TRP A 385 -19.90 -10.47 -42.53
CA TRP A 385 -18.88 -9.67 -43.17
C TRP A 385 -18.58 -10.14 -44.60
N LEU A 386 -18.53 -11.46 -44.85
CA LEU A 386 -18.40 -12.02 -46.20
C LEU A 386 -19.61 -11.73 -47.08
N ALA A 387 -20.83 -11.73 -46.52
CA ALA A 387 -22.03 -11.34 -47.26
C ALA A 387 -21.97 -9.86 -47.69
N GLU A 388 -21.57 -8.96 -46.78
CA GLU A 388 -21.45 -7.52 -47.03
C GLU A 388 -20.31 -7.17 -48.01
N THR A 389 -19.20 -7.92 -47.97
CA THR A 389 -18.00 -7.65 -48.78
C THR A 389 -17.93 -8.46 -50.08
N SER A 390 -19.00 -9.18 -50.44
CA SER A 390 -19.05 -10.04 -51.64
C SER A 390 -17.98 -11.16 -51.65
N GLY A 391 -17.72 -11.75 -50.47
CA GLY A 391 -16.87 -12.94 -50.33
C GLY A 391 -17.41 -14.15 -51.09
N ALA A 392 -16.55 -15.15 -51.31
CA ALA A 392 -16.92 -16.32 -52.09
C ALA A 392 -18.02 -17.14 -51.39
N GLU A 393 -18.93 -17.73 -52.17
CA GLU A 393 -20.04 -18.50 -51.60
C GLU A 393 -19.56 -19.72 -50.80
N SER A 394 -18.44 -20.31 -51.20
CA SER A 394 -17.77 -21.37 -50.42
C SER A 394 -17.33 -20.88 -49.04
N GLU A 395 -16.77 -19.67 -48.93
CA GLU A 395 -16.31 -19.13 -47.65
C GLU A 395 -17.47 -18.78 -46.71
N LYS A 396 -18.61 -18.34 -47.27
CA LYS A 396 -19.84 -18.14 -46.51
C LYS A 396 -20.40 -19.47 -46.02
N ALA A 397 -20.48 -20.47 -46.90
CA ALA A 397 -20.91 -21.82 -46.54
C ALA A 397 -20.03 -22.42 -45.43
N ASP A 398 -18.71 -22.25 -45.52
CA ASP A 398 -17.76 -22.68 -44.49
C ASP A 398 -17.99 -21.95 -43.16
N ALA A 399 -18.16 -20.63 -43.18
CA ALA A 399 -18.44 -19.85 -41.98
C ALA A 399 -19.76 -20.27 -41.31
N ARG A 400 -20.82 -20.51 -42.10
CA ARG A 400 -22.09 -21.04 -41.61
C ARG A 400 -21.93 -22.44 -40.98
N ALA A 401 -21.23 -23.35 -41.65
CA ALA A 401 -21.02 -24.72 -41.18
C ALA A 401 -20.24 -24.75 -39.86
N GLU A 402 -19.20 -23.94 -39.72
CA GLU A 402 -18.42 -23.82 -38.49
C GLU A 402 -19.22 -23.18 -37.34
N ALA A 403 -20.06 -22.19 -37.64
CA ALA A 403 -20.97 -21.60 -36.64
C ALA A 403 -21.94 -22.66 -36.10
N LEU A 404 -22.60 -23.40 -36.99
CA LEU A 404 -23.53 -24.47 -36.62
C LEU A 404 -22.83 -25.59 -35.83
N GLY A 405 -21.66 -26.04 -36.28
CA GLY A 405 -20.87 -27.05 -35.59
C GLY A 405 -20.46 -26.62 -34.19
N SER A 406 -20.11 -25.35 -34.01
CA SER A 406 -19.77 -24.78 -32.70
C SER A 406 -21.00 -24.72 -31.78
N LEU A 407 -22.19 -24.34 -32.28
CA LEU A 407 -23.43 -24.40 -31.51
C LEU A 407 -23.78 -25.84 -31.10
N ALA A 408 -23.69 -26.80 -32.03
CA ALA A 408 -23.93 -28.21 -31.73
C ALA A 408 -22.99 -28.73 -30.63
N ARG A 409 -21.73 -28.28 -30.62
CA ARG A 409 -20.78 -28.59 -29.55
C ARG A 409 -21.17 -27.96 -28.21
N ALA A 410 -21.61 -26.70 -28.21
CA ALA A 410 -22.12 -26.04 -27.00
C ALA A 410 -23.34 -26.78 -26.41
N VAL A 411 -24.26 -27.23 -27.27
CA VAL A 411 -25.44 -28.05 -26.91
C VAL A 411 -25.04 -29.38 -26.28
N ALA A 412 -24.05 -30.07 -26.85
CA ALA A 412 -23.57 -31.33 -26.31
C ALA A 412 -22.95 -31.18 -24.90
N LEU A 413 -22.31 -30.03 -24.64
CA LEU A 413 -21.72 -29.70 -23.34
C LEU A 413 -22.74 -29.16 -22.33
N ALA A 414 -23.82 -28.53 -22.81
CA ALA A 414 -24.91 -27.97 -22.01
C ALA A 414 -26.28 -28.48 -22.53
N PRO A 415 -26.65 -29.73 -22.21
CA PRO A 415 -27.86 -30.37 -22.75
C PRO A 415 -29.16 -29.78 -22.20
N ASP A 416 -29.12 -29.16 -21.02
CA ASP A 416 -30.28 -28.52 -20.40
C ASP A 416 -30.68 -27.24 -21.16
N PRO A 417 -31.87 -27.17 -21.79
CA PRO A 417 -32.32 -26.01 -22.55
C PRO A 417 -32.43 -24.72 -21.74
N GLU A 418 -32.57 -24.80 -20.42
CA GLU A 418 -32.68 -23.64 -19.53
C GLU A 418 -31.34 -23.21 -18.94
N SER A 419 -30.26 -23.91 -19.29
CA SER A 419 -28.91 -23.51 -18.87
C SER A 419 -28.51 -22.15 -19.48
N PRO A 420 -27.66 -21.36 -18.80
CA PRO A 420 -27.26 -20.03 -19.28
C PRO A 420 -26.69 -20.00 -20.71
N PRO A 421 -25.86 -20.98 -21.16
CA PRO A 421 -25.40 -21.02 -22.55
C PRO A 421 -26.55 -21.17 -23.55
N ARG A 422 -27.55 -22.01 -23.24
CA ARG A 422 -28.70 -22.26 -24.12
C ARG A 422 -29.63 -21.06 -24.22
N VAL A 423 -29.89 -20.39 -23.10
CA VAL A 423 -30.63 -19.11 -23.08
C VAL A 423 -29.89 -18.06 -23.90
N THR A 424 -28.56 -17.97 -23.73
CA THR A 424 -27.72 -17.01 -24.45
C THR A 424 -27.76 -17.26 -25.96
N MET A 425 -27.62 -18.52 -26.40
CA MET A 425 -27.71 -18.90 -27.81
C MET A 425 -29.04 -18.46 -28.44
N ARG A 426 -30.17 -18.67 -27.76
CA ARG A 426 -31.48 -18.20 -28.24
C ARG A 426 -31.49 -16.68 -28.44
N SER A 427 -31.00 -15.94 -27.44
CA SER A 427 -30.97 -14.48 -27.49
C SER A 427 -30.08 -13.90 -28.60
N LEU A 428 -29.06 -14.65 -29.05
CA LEU A 428 -28.13 -14.23 -30.12
C LEU A 428 -28.68 -14.49 -31.52
N ILE A 429 -29.58 -15.48 -31.67
CA ILE A 429 -30.26 -15.83 -32.93
C ILE A 429 -31.52 -15.00 -33.10
N ASP A 430 -32.37 -14.96 -32.08
CA ASP A 430 -33.62 -14.21 -32.07
C ASP A 430 -33.64 -13.29 -30.84
N PRO A 431 -33.10 -12.06 -30.96
CA PRO A 431 -33.11 -11.10 -29.88
C PRO A 431 -34.55 -10.62 -29.64
N SER A 432 -35.26 -11.23 -28.69
CA SER A 432 -36.57 -10.74 -28.25
C SER A 432 -36.46 -9.25 -27.89
N GLY A 433 -37.24 -8.41 -28.59
CA GLY A 433 -37.10 -6.95 -28.70
C GLY A 433 -36.42 -6.22 -27.54
N ASN A 434 -35.10 -6.02 -27.68
CA ASN A 434 -34.20 -5.02 -27.07
C ASN A 434 -32.74 -5.50 -26.95
N ALA A 435 -32.42 -6.75 -27.33
CA ALA A 435 -31.03 -7.19 -27.38
C ALA A 435 -30.33 -6.59 -28.62
N SER A 436 -29.31 -5.77 -28.36
CA SER A 436 -28.45 -5.21 -29.39
C SER A 436 -27.34 -6.16 -29.84
N ASP A 437 -27.28 -7.36 -29.26
CA ASP A 437 -26.37 -8.43 -29.62
C ASP A 437 -27.09 -9.43 -30.53
N ASN A 438 -26.67 -9.50 -31.80
CA ASN A 438 -27.31 -10.34 -32.82
C ASN A 438 -26.27 -11.03 -33.71
N ASP A 439 -25.13 -11.43 -33.15
CA ASP A 439 -24.03 -12.05 -33.88
C ASP A 439 -24.44 -13.29 -34.70
N LEU A 440 -25.54 -13.95 -34.33
CA LEU A 440 -26.11 -15.11 -35.03
C LEU A 440 -27.46 -14.82 -35.71
N GLY A 441 -27.89 -13.56 -35.74
CA GLY A 441 -29.20 -13.14 -36.26
C GLY A 441 -29.41 -13.42 -37.75
N ASP A 442 -28.33 -13.54 -38.53
CA ASP A 442 -28.40 -13.92 -39.95
C ASP A 442 -28.99 -15.33 -40.13
N PHE A 443 -28.91 -16.17 -39.10
CA PHE A 443 -29.38 -17.55 -39.08
C PHE A 443 -30.74 -17.70 -38.38
N ALA A 444 -31.44 -16.60 -38.07
CA ALA A 444 -32.73 -16.64 -37.36
C ALA A 444 -33.81 -17.47 -38.07
N ASN A 445 -33.76 -17.52 -39.40
CA ASN A 445 -34.70 -18.29 -40.23
C ASN A 445 -34.11 -19.62 -40.72
N ASP A 446 -32.93 -20.00 -40.24
CA ASP A 446 -32.24 -21.20 -40.69
C ASP A 446 -32.72 -22.44 -39.90
N PRO A 447 -33.33 -23.44 -40.56
CA PRO A 447 -33.91 -24.60 -39.86
C PRO A 447 -32.90 -25.36 -39.01
N GLU A 448 -31.64 -25.48 -39.45
CA GLU A 448 -30.62 -26.23 -38.72
C GLU A 448 -30.20 -25.50 -37.44
N PHE A 449 -30.15 -24.16 -37.47
CA PHE A 449 -29.85 -23.35 -36.29
C PHE A 449 -31.02 -23.34 -35.30
N ILE A 450 -32.25 -23.23 -35.80
CA ILE A 450 -33.46 -23.30 -34.97
C ILE A 450 -33.52 -24.65 -34.23
N GLU A 451 -33.27 -25.75 -34.95
CA GLU A 451 -33.25 -27.10 -34.37
C GLU A 451 -32.12 -27.25 -33.34
N ALA A 452 -30.91 -26.77 -33.66
CA ALA A 452 -29.76 -26.86 -32.76
C ALA A 452 -29.99 -26.15 -31.42
N VAL A 453 -30.60 -24.96 -31.45
CA VAL A 453 -30.79 -24.16 -30.23
C VAL A 453 -32.00 -24.60 -29.41
N GLY A 454 -33.01 -25.20 -30.06
CA GLY A 454 -34.18 -25.83 -29.43
C GLY A 454 -35.11 -24.86 -28.68
N PRO A 455 -36.45 -25.09 -28.69
CA PRO A 455 -37.36 -24.27 -27.90
C PRO A 455 -37.16 -24.49 -26.39
N ALA A 456 -37.36 -23.43 -25.60
CA ALA A 456 -37.51 -23.55 -24.15
C ALA A 456 -38.67 -24.52 -23.85
N ARG A 457 -38.52 -25.41 -22.86
CA ARG A 457 -39.68 -26.19 -22.40
C ARG A 457 -40.62 -25.20 -21.71
N GLY A 458 -41.76 -24.94 -22.35
CA GLY A 458 -42.76 -23.97 -21.89
C GLY A 458 -43.33 -24.26 -20.52
#